data_AF-A0A7V9M0K1-F1
#
_entry.id   AF-A0A7V9M0K1-F1
#
_cell.length_a   1.000
_cell.length_b   1.000
_cell.length_c   1.000
_cell.angle_alpha   90.00
_cell.angle_beta   90.00
_cell.angle_gamma   90.00
#
_symmetry.space_group_name_H-M   'P 1'
#
loop_
_entity.id
_entity.type
_entity.pdbx_description
1 polymer ?
#
loop_
_entity_poly.entity_id
_entity_poly.type
_entity_poly.pdbx_seq_one_letter_code
_entity_poly.pdbx_strand_id
1 'polypeptide(L)'
;MLNIKSLSGITLSFLFLFTFISIRSYGQQPKKIKTIIVDAGHGGSDAGAHGEYEGSLRSLEKNITLAISNKLIAELKKQLPGTTILPTRTSDITQSVKEKAQFANDNKGDLFVCIHADAVALKTGSRIKGYRTETYTKTKWIGKGKKKKKIVTRHQREVPIREYFKIPTTRKGTSTLIFTAQRTNEKIKAIENSDMAFETEQNDSSLNINYDSPEWKANALLYTQNYFKKSYKLAAAVQQEIANMGREDLGVWQRQKGIWVLQATQMPAILIETGFIANREDERYLNSEQGQQEIAEAIAKGVKKYKDQVENPQPASVEPSVSTITK
;
A
#
# COMPACT_ATOMS: atom_id res chain seq x y z
N MET A 1 -89.53 26.67 48.49
CA MET A 1 -88.52 25.58 48.43
C MET A 1 -88.25 25.23 46.98
N LEU A 2 -87.13 25.69 46.42
CA LEU A 2 -86.54 25.08 45.22
C LEU A 2 -85.03 25.35 45.27
N ASN A 3 -84.29 24.27 45.10
CA ASN A 3 -82.95 24.03 45.62
C ASN A 3 -81.94 24.20 44.47
N ILE A 4 -80.93 25.05 44.65
CA ILE A 4 -79.87 25.31 43.67
C ILE A 4 -78.90 24.11 43.71
N LYS A 5 -78.79 23.36 42.62
CA LYS A 5 -77.81 22.27 42.45
C LYS A 5 -76.70 22.65 41.48
N SER A 6 -75.48 22.62 42.03
CA SER A 6 -74.18 22.24 41.45
C SER A 6 -73.81 22.69 40.04
N LEU A 7 -72.80 23.57 39.96
CA LEU A 7 -71.92 23.73 38.80
C LEU A 7 -70.67 22.86 39.02
N SER A 8 -70.60 21.72 38.36
CA SER A 8 -69.42 20.84 38.35
C SER A 8 -68.49 21.22 37.20
N GLY A 9 -67.22 21.48 37.54
CA GLY A 9 -66.17 21.83 36.59
C GLY A 9 -65.85 20.71 35.61
N ILE A 10 -65.52 21.12 34.38
CA ILE A 10 -64.92 20.27 33.35
C ILE A 10 -63.54 20.86 33.07
N THR A 11 -62.52 20.35 33.76
CA THR A 11 -61.11 20.53 33.38
C THR A 11 -60.81 19.53 32.26
N LEU A 12 -60.74 20.04 31.03
CA LEU A 12 -60.33 19.27 29.86
C LEU A 12 -58.81 19.01 29.95
N SER A 13 -58.41 17.91 30.59
CA SER A 13 -57.03 17.44 30.56
C SER A 13 -56.73 16.85 29.19
N PHE A 14 -55.99 17.59 28.37
CA PHE A 14 -55.34 17.06 27.18
C PHE A 14 -54.22 16.10 27.62
N LEU A 15 -54.52 14.81 27.70
CA LEU A 15 -53.53 13.77 27.87
C LEU A 15 -52.78 13.59 26.55
N PHE A 16 -51.69 14.34 26.37
CA PHE A 16 -50.77 14.15 25.26
C PHE A 16 -50.03 12.81 25.49
N LEU A 17 -50.59 11.72 24.97
CA LEU A 17 -49.95 10.42 24.96
C LEU A 17 -48.79 10.49 23.95
N PHE A 18 -47.62 10.94 24.41
CA PHE A 18 -46.36 10.83 23.69
C PHE A 18 -46.06 9.33 23.52
N THR A 19 -46.55 8.75 22.42
CA THR A 19 -46.04 7.49 21.92
C THR A 19 -44.61 7.75 21.48
N PHE A 20 -43.64 7.38 22.33
CA PHE A 20 -42.26 7.22 21.92
C PHE A 20 -42.22 6.11 20.87
N ILE A 21 -42.46 6.46 19.61
CA ILE A 21 -42.06 5.64 18.48
C ILE A 21 -40.55 5.58 18.59
N SER A 22 -40.06 4.47 19.15
CA SER A 22 -38.65 4.14 19.10
C SER A 22 -38.31 3.95 17.63
N ILE A 23 -37.83 5.00 16.97
CA ILE A 23 -37.18 4.90 15.67
C ILE A 23 -35.98 3.99 15.92
N ARG A 24 -36.15 2.69 15.68
CA ARG A 24 -35.01 1.79 15.54
C ARG A 24 -34.27 2.31 14.32
N SER A 25 -33.23 3.09 14.55
CA SER A 25 -32.22 3.32 13.53
C SER A 25 -31.71 1.95 13.15
N TYR A 26 -32.18 1.43 12.01
CA TYR A 26 -31.53 0.32 11.32
C TYR A 26 -30.20 0.88 10.82
N GLY A 27 -29.22 0.99 11.72
CA GLY A 27 -27.85 1.20 11.33
C GLY A 27 -27.44 0.03 10.45
N GLN A 28 -26.79 0.31 9.31
CA GLN A 28 -26.19 -0.73 8.49
C GLN A 28 -25.34 -1.64 9.39
N GLN A 29 -25.56 -2.95 9.28
CA GLN A 29 -24.75 -3.92 10.00
C GLN A 29 -23.28 -3.71 9.62
N PRO A 30 -22.35 -3.73 10.58
CA PRO A 30 -20.94 -3.47 10.29
C PRO A 30 -20.43 -4.51 9.28
N LYS A 31 -19.74 -4.04 8.24
CA LYS A 31 -19.20 -4.90 7.18
C LYS A 31 -18.23 -5.91 7.81
N LYS A 32 -18.52 -7.21 7.67
CA LYS A 32 -17.59 -8.28 8.06
C LYS A 32 -16.52 -8.48 6.99
N ILE A 33 -15.26 -8.54 7.40
CA ILE A 33 -14.11 -8.90 6.55
C ILE A 33 -13.96 -10.41 6.59
N LYS A 34 -14.36 -11.08 5.51
CA LYS A 34 -14.38 -12.55 5.41
C LYS A 34 -13.21 -13.10 4.61
N THR A 35 -12.74 -12.37 3.60
CA THR A 35 -11.65 -12.83 2.72
C THR A 35 -10.51 -11.83 2.66
N ILE A 36 -9.29 -12.27 2.94
CA ILE A 36 -8.08 -11.44 2.82
C ILE A 36 -7.17 -12.06 1.77
N ILE A 37 -6.83 -11.27 0.75
CA ILE A 37 -5.90 -11.65 -0.29
C ILE A 37 -4.50 -11.21 0.14
N VAL A 38 -3.55 -12.14 0.17
CA VAL A 38 -2.13 -11.86 0.43
C VAL A 38 -1.37 -12.02 -0.87
N ASP A 39 -0.74 -10.93 -1.33
CA ASP A 39 0.06 -10.94 -2.55
C ASP A 39 1.55 -10.88 -2.25
N ALA A 40 2.28 -11.92 -2.66
CA ALA A 40 3.74 -11.89 -2.67
C ALA A 40 4.22 -11.21 -3.96
N GLY A 41 4.77 -9.99 -3.85
CA GLY A 41 5.27 -9.22 -4.99
C GLY A 41 6.25 -10.02 -5.86
N HIS A 42 6.26 -9.72 -7.17
CA HIS A 42 7.11 -10.39 -8.18
C HIS A 42 6.90 -11.92 -8.26
N GLY A 43 7.84 -12.65 -8.88
CA GLY A 43 7.82 -14.11 -9.01
C GLY A 43 8.27 -14.61 -10.38
N GLY A 44 8.86 -15.80 -10.41
CA GLY A 44 9.33 -16.48 -11.61
C GLY A 44 10.38 -15.65 -12.35
N SER A 45 10.05 -15.25 -13.58
CA SER A 45 10.92 -14.43 -14.45
C SER A 45 11.06 -12.98 -13.99
N ASP A 46 10.16 -12.49 -13.14
CA ASP A 46 10.28 -11.17 -12.52
C ASP A 46 10.95 -11.33 -11.15
N ALA A 47 12.23 -10.97 -11.06
CA ALA A 47 13.00 -11.06 -9.81
C ALA A 47 12.69 -9.92 -8.83
N GLY A 48 12.06 -8.85 -9.30
CA GLY A 48 12.01 -7.57 -8.60
C GLY A 48 13.40 -6.95 -8.43
N ALA A 49 13.54 -6.10 -7.42
CA ALA A 49 14.81 -5.54 -7.02
C ALA A 49 15.76 -6.62 -6.48
N HIS A 50 17.06 -6.33 -6.51
CA HIS A 50 18.06 -7.24 -5.96
C HIS A 50 19.23 -6.51 -5.30
N GLY A 51 19.88 -7.21 -4.38
CA GLY A 51 21.07 -6.75 -3.68
C GLY A 51 22.28 -6.61 -4.63
N GLU A 52 22.51 -5.41 -5.15
CA GLU A 52 23.57 -5.16 -6.14
C GLU A 52 24.88 -4.62 -5.57
N TYR A 53 24.87 -4.11 -4.34
CA TYR A 53 26.00 -3.41 -3.73
C TYR A 53 27.16 -4.34 -3.33
N GLU A 54 28.36 -3.77 -3.16
CA GLU A 54 29.53 -4.52 -2.71
C GLU A 54 29.34 -5.05 -1.28
N GLY A 55 29.44 -6.37 -1.12
CA GLY A 55 29.18 -7.07 0.16
C GLY A 55 27.71 -7.39 0.41
N SER A 56 26.83 -7.25 -0.59
CA SER A 56 25.44 -7.70 -0.55
C SER A 56 25.32 -9.22 -0.50
N LEU A 57 24.20 -9.70 0.06
CA LEU A 57 23.81 -11.11 0.02
C LEU A 57 23.31 -11.57 -1.36
N ARG A 58 23.23 -10.65 -2.35
CA ARG A 58 22.65 -10.91 -3.68
C ARG A 58 21.19 -11.36 -3.58
N SER A 59 20.48 -10.83 -2.60
CA SER A 59 19.08 -11.18 -2.36
C SER A 59 18.21 -10.78 -3.53
N LEU A 60 17.15 -11.54 -3.77
CA LEU A 60 16.13 -11.23 -4.77
C LEU A 60 14.83 -10.86 -4.05
N GLU A 61 14.21 -9.76 -4.46
CA GLU A 61 12.97 -9.28 -3.86
C GLU A 61 11.89 -10.36 -3.92
N LYS A 62 11.72 -11.06 -5.06
CA LYS A 62 10.72 -12.14 -5.20
C LYS A 62 10.83 -13.26 -4.14
N ASN A 63 12.03 -13.51 -3.62
CA ASN A 63 12.28 -14.54 -2.61
C ASN A 63 11.94 -14.02 -1.21
N ILE A 64 12.37 -12.79 -0.90
CA ILE A 64 12.03 -12.10 0.35
C ILE A 64 10.51 -11.96 0.49
N THR A 65 9.84 -11.46 -0.56
CA THR A 65 8.39 -11.25 -0.53
C THR A 65 7.64 -12.55 -0.38
N LEU A 66 8.09 -13.65 -1.01
CA LEU A 66 7.49 -14.97 -0.85
C LEU A 66 7.64 -15.49 0.59
N ALA A 67 8.84 -15.40 1.15
CA ALA A 67 9.12 -15.90 2.49
C ALA A 67 8.30 -15.16 3.56
N ILE A 68 8.27 -13.83 3.50
CA ILE A 68 7.46 -13.00 4.40
C ILE A 68 5.97 -13.29 4.20
N SER A 69 5.50 -13.40 2.95
CA SER A 69 4.08 -13.67 2.68
C SER A 69 3.63 -15.03 3.23
N ASN A 70 4.45 -16.07 3.08
CA ASN A 70 4.14 -17.40 3.63
C ASN A 70 3.99 -17.37 5.16
N LYS A 71 4.86 -16.65 5.86
CA LYS A 71 4.76 -16.44 7.31
C LYS A 71 3.53 -15.59 7.68
N LEU A 72 3.27 -14.53 6.92
CA LEU A 72 2.09 -13.68 7.12
C LEU A 72 0.78 -14.47 6.96
N ILE A 73 0.69 -15.36 5.97
CA ILE A 73 -0.48 -16.22 5.77
C ILE A 73 -0.70 -17.12 6.99
N ALA A 74 0.37 -17.69 7.54
CA ALA A 74 0.29 -18.51 8.74
C ALA A 74 -0.19 -17.68 9.95
N GLU A 75 0.37 -16.49 10.16
CA GLU A 75 -0.01 -15.60 11.25
C GLU A 75 -1.45 -15.08 11.12
N LEU A 76 -1.89 -14.71 9.92
CA LEU A 76 -3.28 -14.29 9.69
C LEU A 76 -4.26 -15.44 9.98
N LYS A 77 -3.97 -16.66 9.54
CA LYS A 77 -4.81 -17.83 9.84
C LYS A 77 -4.90 -18.11 11.34
N LYS A 78 -3.80 -17.92 12.06
CA LYS A 78 -3.72 -18.09 13.52
C LYS A 78 -4.49 -17.00 14.27
N GLN A 79 -4.31 -15.73 13.88
CA GLN A 79 -4.86 -14.58 14.59
C GLN A 79 -6.31 -14.25 14.22
N LEU A 80 -6.78 -14.69 13.05
CA LEU A 80 -8.12 -14.42 12.53
C LEU A 80 -8.87 -15.72 12.20
N PRO A 81 -9.19 -16.56 13.20
CA PRO A 81 -9.97 -17.78 12.97
C PRO A 81 -11.34 -17.40 12.37
N GLY A 82 -11.71 -18.07 11.27
CA GLY A 82 -12.94 -17.78 10.53
C GLY A 82 -12.80 -16.74 9.41
N THR A 83 -11.60 -16.20 9.16
CA THR A 83 -11.31 -15.39 7.97
C THR A 83 -10.57 -16.24 6.93
N THR A 84 -11.05 -16.24 5.70
CA THR A 84 -10.43 -16.94 4.58
C THR A 84 -9.19 -16.16 4.11
N ILE A 85 -8.02 -16.77 4.17
CA ILE A 85 -6.76 -16.17 3.73
C ILE A 85 -6.30 -16.83 2.42
N LEU A 86 -6.29 -16.06 1.33
CA LEU A 86 -5.95 -16.55 -0.01
C LEU A 86 -4.67 -15.90 -0.54
N PRO A 87 -3.60 -16.69 -0.73
CA PRO A 87 -2.39 -16.20 -1.38
C PRO A 87 -2.53 -16.13 -2.90
N THR A 88 -1.98 -15.09 -3.53
CA THR A 88 -1.82 -15.05 -5.01
C THR A 88 -0.81 -16.08 -5.51
N ARG A 89 0.22 -16.37 -4.70
CA ARG A 89 1.21 -17.45 -4.90
C ARG A 89 1.80 -17.94 -3.58
N THR A 90 2.17 -19.22 -3.53
CA THR A 90 2.90 -19.85 -2.40
C THR A 90 4.25 -20.46 -2.83
N SER A 91 4.59 -20.35 -4.11
CA SER A 91 5.83 -20.81 -4.73
C SER A 91 6.40 -19.74 -5.68
N ASP A 92 7.58 -20.01 -6.23
CA ASP A 92 8.22 -19.13 -7.22
C ASP A 92 7.61 -19.37 -8.61
N ILE A 93 6.60 -18.58 -8.97
CA ILE A 93 5.90 -18.65 -10.26
C ILE A 93 5.82 -17.27 -10.90
N THR A 94 5.85 -17.23 -12.24
CA THR A 94 5.55 -16.00 -12.97
C THR A 94 4.06 -15.74 -12.91
N GLN A 95 3.68 -14.57 -12.41
CA GLN A 95 2.30 -14.11 -12.36
C GLN A 95 2.26 -12.61 -12.62
N SER A 96 1.50 -12.19 -13.62
CA SER A 96 1.35 -10.79 -13.99
C SER A 96 0.53 -10.02 -12.94
N VAL A 97 0.73 -8.70 -12.89
CA VAL A 97 -0.08 -7.81 -12.03
C VAL A 97 -1.58 -7.89 -12.35
N LYS A 98 -1.93 -8.21 -13.60
CA LYS A 98 -3.32 -8.40 -14.05
C LYS A 98 -3.94 -9.65 -13.44
N GLU A 99 -3.23 -10.78 -13.51
CA GLU A 99 -3.69 -12.03 -12.91
C GLU A 99 -3.83 -11.91 -11.39
N LYS A 100 -2.93 -11.19 -10.72
CA LYS A 100 -3.01 -10.91 -9.27
C LYS A 100 -4.29 -10.14 -8.90
N ALA A 101 -4.61 -9.08 -9.66
CA ALA A 101 -5.82 -8.30 -9.43
C ALA A 101 -7.09 -9.11 -9.76
N GLN A 102 -7.06 -9.86 -10.87
CA GLN A 102 -8.18 -10.72 -11.27
C GLN A 102 -8.46 -11.79 -10.21
N PHE A 103 -7.42 -12.49 -9.74
CA PHE A 103 -7.53 -13.46 -8.66
C PHE A 103 -8.15 -12.84 -7.40
N ALA A 104 -7.73 -11.64 -7.01
CA ALA A 104 -8.29 -10.96 -5.84
C ALA A 104 -9.78 -10.63 -6.00
N ASN A 105 -10.17 -10.17 -7.20
CA ASN A 105 -11.53 -9.78 -7.53
C ASN A 105 -12.45 -11.02 -7.65
N ASP A 106 -12.03 -12.06 -8.37
CA ASP A 106 -12.77 -13.32 -8.55
C ASP A 106 -13.08 -14.01 -7.22
N ASN A 107 -12.15 -13.91 -6.26
CA ASN A 107 -12.31 -14.46 -4.92
C ASN A 107 -13.04 -13.52 -3.95
N LYS A 108 -13.60 -12.41 -4.44
CA LYS A 108 -14.37 -11.42 -3.66
C LYS A 108 -13.61 -10.98 -2.40
N GLY A 109 -12.33 -10.68 -2.54
CA GLY A 109 -11.49 -10.25 -1.42
C GLY A 109 -12.07 -9.02 -0.74
N ASP A 110 -12.06 -8.99 0.60
CA ASP A 110 -12.42 -7.81 1.40
C ASP A 110 -11.22 -6.89 1.66
N LEU A 111 -10.00 -7.45 1.63
CA LEU A 111 -8.74 -6.74 1.76
C LEU A 111 -7.71 -7.32 0.79
N PHE A 112 -6.84 -6.48 0.27
CA PHE A 112 -5.67 -6.88 -0.52
C PHE A 112 -4.39 -6.36 0.14
N VAL A 113 -3.52 -7.27 0.59
CA VAL A 113 -2.28 -6.97 1.30
C VAL A 113 -1.11 -7.48 0.47
N CYS A 114 -0.37 -6.57 -0.14
CA CYS A 114 0.75 -6.87 -1.02
C CYS A 114 2.09 -6.64 -0.31
N ILE A 115 3.04 -7.57 -0.45
CA ILE A 115 4.36 -7.53 0.19
C ILE A 115 5.44 -7.28 -0.86
N HIS A 116 6.24 -6.25 -0.63
CA HIS A 116 7.40 -5.85 -1.44
C HIS A 116 8.63 -5.55 -0.58
N ALA A 117 9.78 -5.41 -1.23
CA ALA A 117 11.01 -4.91 -0.61
C ALA A 117 11.66 -3.88 -1.54
N ASP A 118 11.54 -2.61 -1.14
CA ASP A 118 11.93 -1.43 -1.91
C ASP A 118 13.42 -1.44 -2.28
N ALA A 119 13.75 -0.61 -3.27
CA ALA A 119 15.10 -0.33 -3.66
C ALA A 119 15.24 1.11 -4.16
N VAL A 120 16.46 1.64 -4.01
CA VAL A 120 16.83 2.93 -4.60
C VAL A 120 17.99 2.74 -5.56
N ALA A 121 18.08 3.63 -6.55
CA ALA A 121 19.20 3.66 -7.46
C ALA A 121 20.51 3.83 -6.69
N LEU A 122 21.43 2.88 -6.85
CA LEU A 122 22.69 2.86 -6.13
C LEU A 122 23.76 3.73 -6.81
N LYS A 123 24.51 4.46 -5.99
CA LYS A 123 25.70 5.20 -6.43
C LYS A 123 26.80 4.21 -6.81
N THR A 124 27.61 4.59 -7.79
CA THR A 124 28.76 3.80 -8.24
C THR A 124 30.04 4.42 -7.70
N GLY A 125 30.80 3.67 -6.91
CA GLY A 125 32.15 4.01 -6.47
C GLY A 125 33.20 3.44 -7.42
N SER A 126 34.45 3.88 -7.25
CA SER A 126 35.59 3.26 -7.91
C SER A 126 36.81 3.22 -7.00
N ARG A 127 37.66 2.20 -7.16
CA ARG A 127 38.97 2.11 -6.53
C ARG A 127 40.05 1.78 -7.57
N ILE A 128 41.28 2.19 -7.29
CA ILE A 128 42.42 1.81 -8.13
C ILE A 128 42.78 0.36 -7.79
N LYS A 129 42.71 -0.52 -8.79
CA LYS A 129 43.06 -1.94 -8.66
C LYS A 129 44.53 -2.22 -9.05
N GLY A 130 45.15 -1.26 -9.73
CA GLY A 130 46.54 -1.34 -10.16
C GLY A 130 46.83 -0.25 -11.19
N TYR A 131 47.97 -0.38 -11.83
CA TYR A 131 48.43 0.53 -12.88
C TYR A 131 48.79 -0.27 -14.13
N ARG A 132 48.63 0.35 -15.30
CA ARG A 132 49.18 -0.16 -16.56
C ARG A 132 50.06 0.91 -17.19
N THR A 133 51.12 0.47 -17.86
CA THR A 133 51.97 1.36 -18.64
C THR A 133 51.33 1.61 -20.00
N GLU A 134 50.97 2.87 -20.27
CA GLU A 134 50.55 3.30 -21.60
C GLU A 134 51.70 4.03 -22.28
N THR A 135 51.96 3.64 -23.52
CA THR A 135 52.90 4.36 -24.36
C THR A 135 52.17 5.39 -25.21
N TYR A 136 52.63 6.64 -25.20
CA TYR A 136 52.08 7.71 -26.02
C TYR A 136 53.20 8.47 -26.74
N THR A 137 52.87 9.14 -27.84
CA THR A 137 53.84 9.90 -28.64
C THR A 137 53.58 11.39 -28.56
N LYS A 138 54.60 12.20 -28.27
CA LYS A 138 54.56 13.66 -28.43
C LYS A 138 55.19 14.03 -29.77
N THR A 139 54.50 14.87 -30.54
CA THR A 139 55.03 15.42 -31.79
C THR A 139 55.40 16.88 -31.59
N LYS A 140 56.63 17.25 -31.95
CA LYS A 140 57.10 18.63 -32.00
C LYS A 140 57.53 18.97 -33.43
N TRP A 141 57.03 20.08 -33.96
CA TRP A 141 57.50 20.61 -35.23
C TRP A 141 58.55 21.69 -34.99
N ILE A 142 59.67 21.62 -35.71
CA ILE A 142 60.74 22.61 -35.64
C ILE A 142 61.02 23.21 -37.01
N GLY A 143 61.49 24.46 -37.06
CA GLY A 143 61.72 25.18 -38.31
C GLY A 143 60.47 25.83 -38.92
N LYS A 144 60.63 26.60 -40.01
CA LYS A 144 59.56 27.33 -40.71
C LYS A 144 59.58 27.05 -42.22
N GLY A 145 58.42 27.19 -42.86
CA GLY A 145 58.26 27.01 -44.31
C GLY A 145 58.70 25.62 -44.80
N LYS A 146 59.40 25.56 -45.93
CA LYS A 146 59.91 24.30 -46.54
C LYS A 146 60.95 23.56 -45.67
N LYS A 147 61.50 24.20 -44.62
CA LYS A 147 62.47 23.60 -43.68
C LYS A 147 61.82 23.02 -42.41
N LYS A 148 60.49 22.96 -42.32
CA LYS A 148 59.76 22.43 -41.16
C LYS A 148 59.98 20.91 -41.02
N LYS A 149 60.44 20.44 -39.86
CA LYS A 149 60.69 19.01 -39.56
C LYS A 149 59.78 18.52 -38.44
N LYS A 150 59.27 17.28 -38.56
CA LYS A 150 58.49 16.59 -37.52
C LYS A 150 59.42 15.78 -36.63
N ILE A 151 59.41 16.05 -35.34
CA ILE A 151 60.07 15.22 -34.32
C ILE A 151 58.98 14.48 -33.57
N VAL A 152 59.08 13.15 -33.49
CA VAL A 152 58.16 12.30 -32.72
C VAL A 152 58.97 11.65 -31.60
N THR A 153 58.55 11.88 -30.35
CA THR A 153 59.17 11.28 -29.16
C THR A 153 58.18 10.35 -28.50
N ARG A 154 58.61 9.13 -28.18
CA ARG A 154 57.80 8.12 -27.49
C ARG A 154 58.02 8.26 -25.98
N HIS A 155 56.93 8.30 -25.22
CA HIS A 155 56.93 8.43 -23.77
C HIS A 155 56.05 7.33 -23.16
N GLN A 156 56.37 6.93 -21.94
CA GLN A 156 55.51 6.06 -21.15
C GLN A 156 54.90 6.85 -19.99
N ARG A 157 53.69 6.48 -19.61
CA ARG A 157 53.04 6.94 -18.39
C ARG A 157 52.32 5.77 -17.74
N GLU A 158 52.26 5.77 -16.43
CA GLU A 158 51.37 4.86 -15.71
C GLU A 158 49.96 5.43 -15.67
N VAL A 159 48.98 4.59 -15.98
CA VAL A 159 47.56 4.93 -15.97
C VAL A 159 46.84 3.99 -15.01
N PRO A 160 46.04 4.52 -14.06
CA PRO A 160 45.35 3.68 -13.09
C PRO A 160 44.28 2.81 -13.75
N ILE A 161 44.28 1.53 -13.42
CA ILE A 161 43.19 0.59 -13.71
C ILE A 161 42.15 0.76 -12.60
N ARG A 162 40.93 1.15 -12.97
CA ARG A 162 39.82 1.35 -12.04
C ARG A 162 38.92 0.12 -11.98
N GLU A 163 38.56 -0.26 -10.77
CA GLU A 163 37.48 -1.20 -10.49
C GLU A 163 36.28 -0.42 -9.98
N TYR A 164 35.09 -0.70 -10.53
CA TYR A 164 33.84 -0.03 -10.18
C TYR A 164 32.97 -0.95 -9.34
N PHE A 165 32.28 -0.38 -8.36
CA PHE A 165 31.41 -1.13 -7.46
C PHE A 165 30.20 -0.29 -7.04
N LYS A 166 29.10 -0.96 -6.67
CA LYS A 166 27.88 -0.32 -6.19
C LYS A 166 27.98 -0.08 -4.68
N ILE A 167 27.66 1.13 -4.25
CA ILE A 167 27.67 1.54 -2.84
C ILE A 167 26.26 1.33 -2.29
N PRO A 168 26.06 0.66 -1.14
CA PRO A 168 24.73 0.49 -0.56
C PRO A 168 24.12 1.83 -0.17
N THR A 169 22.80 1.88 -0.17
CA THR A 169 22.07 3.05 0.33
C THR A 169 22.09 3.10 1.85
N THR A 170 22.02 4.31 2.40
CA THR A 170 21.76 4.53 3.83
C THR A 170 20.26 4.61 4.13
N ARG A 171 19.41 4.78 3.11
CA ARG A 171 17.95 4.75 3.26
C ARG A 171 17.52 3.35 3.72
N LYS A 172 16.74 3.28 4.77
CA LYS A 172 16.22 2.05 5.38
C LYS A 172 14.81 2.28 5.94
N GLY A 173 14.17 1.22 6.42
CA GLY A 173 12.85 1.32 7.06
C GLY A 173 11.70 1.00 6.14
N THR A 174 10.48 1.14 6.65
CA THR A 174 9.26 0.67 5.99
C THR A 174 8.36 1.78 5.53
N SER A 175 7.66 1.54 4.43
CA SER A 175 6.54 2.37 4.01
C SER A 175 5.37 1.52 3.57
N THR A 176 4.16 2.08 3.63
CA THR A 176 2.98 1.43 3.07
C THR A 176 2.38 2.31 1.99
N LEU A 177 2.23 1.76 0.79
CA LEU A 177 1.71 2.45 -0.37
C LEU A 177 0.22 2.12 -0.55
N ILE A 178 -0.54 3.14 -0.92
CA ILE A 178 -1.95 3.01 -1.34
C ILE A 178 -2.11 3.52 -2.76
N PHE A 179 -3.25 3.20 -3.37
CA PHE A 179 -3.56 3.68 -4.71
C PHE A 179 -3.65 5.22 -4.73
N THR A 180 -3.27 5.81 -5.87
CA THR A 180 -3.20 7.26 -6.05
C THR A 180 -4.58 7.86 -6.30
N ALA A 181 -4.97 8.86 -5.50
CA ALA A 181 -6.23 9.58 -5.65
C ALA A 181 -6.35 10.31 -7.01
N GLN A 182 -5.23 10.76 -7.60
CA GLN A 182 -5.23 11.37 -8.94
C GLN A 182 -5.61 10.38 -10.06
N ARG A 183 -5.46 9.08 -9.82
CA ARG A 183 -5.86 8.01 -10.74
C ARG A 183 -7.21 7.41 -10.36
N THR A 184 -8.10 8.28 -9.88
CA THR A 184 -9.48 7.94 -9.50
C THR A 184 -10.23 7.30 -10.66
N ASN A 185 -10.02 7.76 -11.90
CA ASN A 185 -10.69 7.19 -13.07
C ASN A 185 -10.35 5.70 -13.28
N GLU A 186 -9.09 5.29 -13.09
CA GLU A 186 -8.72 3.88 -13.18
C GLU A 186 -9.34 3.06 -12.04
N LYS A 187 -9.42 3.61 -10.81
CA LYS A 187 -10.11 2.95 -9.70
C LYS A 187 -11.60 2.82 -9.95
N ILE A 188 -12.24 3.85 -10.52
CA ILE A 188 -13.64 3.84 -10.91
C ILE A 188 -13.89 2.74 -11.94
N LYS A 189 -13.06 2.62 -12.98
CA LYS A 189 -13.17 1.53 -13.97
C LYS A 189 -13.01 0.13 -13.36
N ALA A 190 -12.16 -0.02 -12.35
CA ALA A 190 -12.03 -1.28 -11.64
C ALA A 190 -13.32 -1.63 -10.88
N ILE A 191 -13.97 -0.63 -10.28
CA ILE A 191 -15.24 -0.76 -9.55
C ILE A 191 -16.43 -0.95 -10.52
N GLU A 192 -16.46 -0.30 -11.68
CA GLU A 192 -17.49 -0.51 -12.72
C GLU A 192 -17.56 -1.97 -13.17
N ASN A 193 -16.40 -2.61 -13.32
CA ASN A 193 -16.28 -4.02 -13.68
C ASN A 193 -16.54 -4.97 -12.50
N SER A 194 -16.93 -4.44 -11.34
CA SER A 194 -17.40 -5.25 -10.22
C SER A 194 -18.92 -5.35 -10.31
N ASP A 195 -19.49 -6.52 -10.03
CA ASP A 195 -20.96 -6.70 -9.90
C ASP A 195 -21.57 -5.87 -8.74
N MET A 196 -20.84 -4.91 -8.17
CA MET A 196 -21.36 -4.01 -7.16
C MET A 196 -22.26 -2.96 -7.79
N ALA A 197 -23.52 -3.34 -7.90
CA ALA A 197 -24.61 -2.41 -7.75
C ALA A 197 -24.37 -1.53 -6.51
N PHE A 198 -24.70 -0.26 -6.64
CA PHE A 198 -25.14 0.54 -5.50
C PHE A 198 -25.97 -0.36 -4.56
N GLU A 199 -25.65 -0.42 -3.27
CA GLU A 199 -26.54 -1.04 -2.29
C GLU A 199 -27.80 -0.17 -2.16
N THR A 200 -28.68 -0.21 -3.16
CA THR A 200 -30.09 0.11 -3.00
C THR A 200 -30.77 -1.17 -2.51
N GLU A 201 -31.62 -1.06 -1.49
CA GLU A 201 -32.29 -2.16 -0.79
C GLU A 201 -33.17 -3.08 -1.67
N GLN A 202 -33.17 -2.88 -2.99
CA GLN A 202 -33.84 -3.73 -3.96
C GLN A 202 -32.82 -4.28 -4.95
N ASN A 203 -32.59 -5.59 -4.85
CA ASN A 203 -31.85 -6.42 -5.79
C ASN A 203 -32.66 -6.55 -7.09
N ASP A 204 -32.78 -5.46 -7.85
CA ASP A 204 -33.40 -5.45 -9.17
C ASP A 204 -32.29 -5.42 -10.23
N SER A 205 -31.98 -6.60 -10.75
CA SER A 205 -31.03 -6.86 -11.84
C SER A 205 -31.44 -6.24 -13.19
N SER A 206 -32.49 -5.40 -13.24
CA SER A 206 -32.96 -4.72 -14.45
C SER A 206 -32.67 -3.21 -14.50
N LEU A 207 -31.94 -2.66 -13.51
CA LEU A 207 -31.58 -1.24 -13.51
C LEU A 207 -30.59 -0.93 -14.64
N ASN A 208 -31.08 -0.24 -15.67
CA ASN A 208 -30.27 0.32 -16.75
C ASN A 208 -29.46 1.53 -16.20
N ILE A 209 -28.30 1.26 -15.60
CA ILE A 209 -27.44 2.29 -15.01
C ILE A 209 -26.78 3.08 -16.15
N ASN A 210 -27.05 4.39 -16.21
CA ASN A 210 -26.33 5.29 -17.10
C ASN A 210 -25.00 5.71 -16.47
N TYR A 211 -23.91 5.04 -16.85
CA TYR A 211 -22.55 5.32 -16.38
C TYR A 211 -22.00 6.70 -16.80
N ASP A 212 -22.66 7.41 -17.72
CA ASP A 212 -22.24 8.76 -18.11
C ASP A 212 -22.96 9.87 -17.35
N SER A 213 -23.94 9.53 -16.51
CA SER A 213 -24.73 10.52 -15.77
C SER A 213 -23.89 11.27 -14.72
N PRO A 214 -24.17 12.57 -14.46
CA PRO A 214 -23.52 13.32 -13.38
C PRO A 214 -23.64 12.66 -12.00
N GLU A 215 -24.80 12.06 -11.72
CA GLU A 215 -25.09 11.36 -10.46
C GLU A 215 -24.18 10.14 -10.31
N TRP A 216 -24.07 9.32 -11.36
CA TRP A 216 -23.16 8.18 -11.35
C TRP A 216 -21.71 8.63 -11.14
N LYS A 217 -21.26 9.68 -11.83
CA LYS A 217 -19.88 10.20 -11.68
C LYS A 217 -19.60 10.68 -10.26
N ALA A 218 -20.53 11.42 -9.67
CA ALA A 218 -20.43 11.90 -8.29
C ALA A 218 -20.36 10.73 -7.30
N ASN A 219 -21.19 9.73 -7.52
CA ASN A 219 -21.24 8.53 -6.71
C ASN A 219 -19.97 7.69 -6.83
N ALA A 220 -19.50 7.41 -8.04
CA ALA A 220 -18.27 6.67 -8.31
C ALA A 220 -17.03 7.35 -7.69
N LEU A 221 -17.00 8.69 -7.69
CA LEU A 221 -16.00 9.47 -6.98
C LEU A 221 -16.09 9.26 -5.47
N LEU A 222 -17.29 9.32 -4.87
CA LEU A 222 -17.50 9.08 -3.44
C LEU A 222 -17.07 7.65 -3.04
N TYR A 223 -17.41 6.64 -3.84
CA TYR A 223 -16.93 5.27 -3.64
C TYR A 223 -15.41 5.23 -3.66
N THR A 224 -14.78 5.81 -4.66
CA THR A 224 -13.32 5.84 -4.76
C THR A 224 -12.68 6.49 -3.53
N GLN A 225 -13.24 7.61 -3.05
CA GLN A 225 -12.78 8.25 -1.81
C GLN A 225 -12.97 7.35 -0.58
N ASN A 226 -14.06 6.60 -0.49
CA ASN A 226 -14.28 5.64 0.60
C ASN A 226 -13.25 4.50 0.56
N TYR A 227 -12.96 3.95 -0.62
CA TYR A 227 -11.91 2.95 -0.81
C TYR A 227 -10.52 3.49 -0.45
N PHE A 228 -10.25 4.74 -0.81
CA PHE A 228 -9.02 5.43 -0.45
C PHE A 228 -8.89 5.54 1.07
N LYS A 229 -9.92 6.05 1.75
CA LYS A 229 -9.96 6.19 3.22
C LYS A 229 -9.79 4.84 3.92
N LYS A 230 -10.45 3.79 3.42
CA LYS A 230 -10.32 2.43 3.95
C LYS A 230 -8.90 1.89 3.78
N SER A 231 -8.30 2.07 2.60
CA SER A 231 -6.92 1.65 2.31
C SER A 231 -5.91 2.41 3.18
N TYR A 232 -6.10 3.72 3.36
CA TYR A 232 -5.27 4.54 4.25
C TYR A 232 -5.34 4.08 5.70
N LYS A 233 -6.55 3.82 6.23
CA LYS A 233 -6.72 3.31 7.61
C LYS A 233 -6.05 1.94 7.80
N LEU A 234 -6.20 1.03 6.83
CA LEU A 234 -5.52 -0.26 6.85
C LEU A 234 -4.00 -0.08 6.82
N ALA A 235 -3.50 0.76 5.91
CA ALA A 235 -2.07 1.06 5.78
C ALA A 235 -1.50 1.66 7.06
N ALA A 236 -2.18 2.64 7.66
CA ALA A 236 -1.74 3.28 8.89
C ALA A 236 -1.72 2.28 10.07
N ALA A 237 -2.72 1.40 10.19
CA ALA A 237 -2.74 0.38 11.23
C ALA A 237 -1.56 -0.60 11.09
N VAL A 238 -1.26 -1.05 9.87
CA VAL A 238 -0.12 -1.94 9.59
C VAL A 238 1.21 -1.23 9.81
N GLN A 239 1.38 -0.03 9.25
CA GLN A 239 2.60 0.75 9.37
C GLN A 239 2.94 1.02 10.85
N GLN A 240 1.94 1.37 11.66
CA GLN A 240 2.14 1.60 13.09
C GLN A 240 2.62 0.35 13.83
N GLU A 241 2.09 -0.84 13.54
CA GLU A 241 2.55 -2.06 14.21
C GLU A 241 3.97 -2.45 13.78
N ILE A 242 4.37 -2.17 12.53
CA ILE A 242 5.76 -2.31 12.09
C ILE A 242 6.68 -1.25 12.74
N ALA A 243 6.20 -0.04 12.96
CA ALA A 243 6.98 0.98 13.68
C ALA A 243 7.22 0.56 15.15
N ASN A 244 6.21 -0.06 15.79
CA ASN A 244 6.28 -0.49 17.20
C ASN A 244 7.37 -1.54 17.48
N MET A 245 7.80 -2.32 16.47
CA MET A 245 8.94 -3.25 16.59
C MET A 245 10.31 -2.55 16.42
N GLY A 246 10.34 -1.22 16.31
CA GLY A 246 11.57 -0.42 16.27
C GLY A 246 12.14 -0.18 14.87
N ARG A 247 11.37 -0.50 13.82
CA ARG A 247 11.78 -0.19 12.44
C ARG A 247 11.46 1.25 12.09
N GLU A 248 12.31 1.85 11.27
CA GLU A 248 12.13 3.23 10.82
C GLU A 248 10.82 3.37 10.02
N ASP A 249 9.94 4.23 10.51
CA ASP A 249 8.64 4.49 9.92
C ASP A 249 8.75 5.60 8.87
N LEU A 250 8.67 5.23 7.60
CA LEU A 250 8.65 6.19 6.50
C LEU A 250 7.22 6.67 6.19
N GLY A 251 6.18 6.09 6.77
CA GLY A 251 4.79 6.52 6.63
C GLY A 251 4.01 5.87 5.47
N VAL A 252 2.80 6.40 5.26
CA VAL A 252 1.87 5.95 4.21
C VAL A 252 1.94 6.88 3.00
N TRP A 253 2.19 6.35 1.81
CA TRP A 253 2.42 7.15 0.60
C TRP A 253 1.54 6.76 -0.58
N GLN A 254 1.46 7.70 -1.53
CA GLN A 254 0.96 7.48 -2.88
C GLN A 254 2.10 7.68 -3.87
N ARG A 255 2.17 6.83 -4.91
CA ARG A 255 3.11 7.05 -6.03
C ARG A 255 2.48 7.95 -7.07
N GLN A 256 3.22 8.89 -7.65
CA GLN A 256 2.73 9.72 -8.75
C GLN A 256 2.28 8.88 -9.95
N LYS A 257 3.08 7.89 -10.36
CA LYS A 257 2.74 6.96 -11.44
C LYS A 257 1.60 5.99 -11.06
N GLY A 258 1.21 5.93 -9.79
CA GLY A 258 0.29 4.91 -9.27
C GLY A 258 0.85 3.50 -9.31
N ILE A 259 0.14 2.59 -8.64
CA ILE A 259 0.49 1.17 -8.55
C ILE A 259 -0.68 0.41 -9.15
N TRP A 260 -0.45 -0.24 -10.29
CA TRP A 260 -1.53 -0.78 -11.12
C TRP A 260 -2.39 -1.79 -10.36
N VAL A 261 -1.77 -2.73 -9.62
CA VAL A 261 -2.51 -3.76 -8.88
C VAL A 261 -3.42 -3.17 -7.79
N LEU A 262 -2.99 -2.09 -7.11
CA LEU A 262 -3.82 -1.41 -6.11
C LEU A 262 -4.98 -0.61 -6.74
N GLN A 263 -4.80 -0.16 -7.99
CA GLN A 263 -5.87 0.51 -8.74
C GLN A 263 -6.89 -0.49 -9.26
N ALA A 264 -6.45 -1.65 -9.74
CA ALA A 264 -7.29 -2.64 -10.41
C ALA A 264 -8.08 -3.55 -9.46
N THR A 265 -7.71 -3.63 -8.19
CA THR A 265 -8.41 -4.42 -7.18
C THR A 265 -9.73 -3.75 -6.75
N GLN A 266 -10.76 -4.54 -6.48
CA GLN A 266 -12.10 -4.10 -6.10
C GLN A 266 -12.31 -4.08 -4.58
N MET A 267 -11.22 -4.04 -3.81
CA MET A 267 -11.20 -3.98 -2.34
C MET A 267 -10.21 -2.92 -1.83
N PRO A 268 -10.28 -2.50 -0.55
CA PRO A 268 -9.21 -1.76 0.09
C PRO A 268 -7.88 -2.50 -0.06
N ALA A 269 -6.86 -1.80 -0.56
CA ALA A 269 -5.63 -2.42 -1.03
C ALA A 269 -4.41 -1.63 -0.57
N ILE A 270 -3.42 -2.34 -0.03
CA ILE A 270 -2.14 -1.78 0.43
C ILE A 270 -0.97 -2.57 -0.17
N LEU A 271 0.16 -1.89 -0.38
CA LEU A 271 1.44 -2.50 -0.71
C LEU A 271 2.45 -2.08 0.35
N ILE A 272 3.03 -3.05 1.04
CA ILE A 272 3.95 -2.84 2.15
C ILE A 272 5.36 -3.00 1.62
N GLU A 273 6.12 -1.91 1.64
CA GLU A 273 7.55 -1.92 1.41
C GLU A 273 8.23 -2.27 2.72
N THR A 274 8.63 -3.53 2.84
CA THR A 274 9.17 -4.11 4.07
C THR A 274 10.61 -3.69 4.36
N GLY A 275 11.22 -2.77 3.62
CA GLY A 275 12.63 -2.38 3.81
C GLY A 275 13.32 -2.18 2.48
N PHE A 276 14.56 -1.71 2.52
CA PHE A 276 15.36 -1.47 1.32
C PHE A 276 16.34 -2.62 1.08
N ILE A 277 16.11 -3.43 0.04
CA ILE A 277 17.01 -4.55 -0.32
C ILE A 277 18.44 -4.08 -0.67
N ALA A 278 18.57 -2.80 -1.02
CA ALA A 278 19.83 -2.14 -1.34
C ALA A 278 20.53 -1.52 -0.11
N ASN A 279 19.95 -1.66 1.09
CA ASN A 279 20.54 -1.29 2.37
C ASN A 279 21.09 -2.54 3.09
N ARG A 280 22.26 -2.40 3.73
CA ARG A 280 22.96 -3.53 4.38
C ARG A 280 22.22 -4.15 5.55
N GLU A 281 21.57 -3.32 6.37
CA GLU A 281 20.88 -3.78 7.57
C GLU A 281 19.54 -4.41 7.19
N ASP A 282 18.76 -3.70 6.37
CA ASP A 282 17.46 -4.20 5.89
C ASP A 282 17.64 -5.50 5.08
N GLU A 283 18.62 -5.59 4.17
CA GLU A 283 18.83 -6.83 3.39
C GLU A 283 19.07 -8.03 4.31
N ARG A 284 19.95 -7.91 5.31
CA ARG A 284 20.24 -9.02 6.24
C ARG A 284 19.02 -9.36 7.08
N TYR A 285 18.32 -8.35 7.58
CA TYR A 285 17.12 -8.52 8.38
C TYR A 285 16.02 -9.25 7.60
N LEU A 286 15.75 -8.82 6.36
CA LEU A 286 14.74 -9.40 5.47
C LEU A 286 15.06 -10.82 4.99
N ASN A 287 16.33 -11.23 5.01
CA ASN A 287 16.73 -12.61 4.74
C ASN A 287 16.79 -13.49 6.00
N SER A 288 16.65 -12.91 7.19
CA SER A 288 16.70 -13.69 8.43
C SER A 288 15.33 -14.29 8.76
N GLU A 289 15.32 -15.53 9.24
CA GLU A 289 14.08 -16.21 9.68
C GLU A 289 13.34 -15.39 10.75
N GLN A 290 14.09 -14.83 11.71
CA GLN A 290 13.54 -13.99 12.77
C GLN A 290 12.92 -12.71 12.20
N GLY A 291 13.65 -11.96 11.36
CA GLY A 291 13.14 -10.70 10.83
C GLY A 291 11.91 -10.87 9.92
N GLN A 292 11.88 -11.94 9.12
CA GLN A 292 10.71 -12.28 8.33
C GLN A 292 9.49 -12.63 9.20
N GLN A 293 9.71 -13.35 10.31
CA GLN A 293 8.64 -13.71 11.26
C GLN A 293 8.11 -12.47 12.00
N GLU A 294 8.99 -11.62 12.51
CA GLU A 294 8.62 -10.38 13.20
C GLU A 294 7.79 -9.44 12.31
N ILE A 295 8.19 -9.27 11.04
CA ILE A 295 7.42 -8.49 10.06
C ILE A 295 6.04 -9.11 9.83
N ALA A 296 5.97 -10.42 9.61
CA ALA A 296 4.71 -11.12 9.37
C ALA A 296 3.74 -10.98 10.54
N GLU A 297 4.22 -11.11 11.77
CA GLU A 297 3.44 -10.93 13.00
C GLU A 297 2.94 -9.50 13.15
N ALA A 298 3.79 -8.51 12.91
CA ALA A 298 3.43 -7.09 12.98
C ALA A 298 2.34 -6.72 11.94
N ILE A 299 2.49 -7.20 10.70
CA ILE A 299 1.49 -6.99 9.65
C ILE A 299 0.17 -7.67 10.03
N ALA A 300 0.20 -8.93 10.47
CA ALA A 300 -1.01 -9.66 10.88
C ALA A 300 -1.75 -8.94 12.03
N LYS A 301 -1.01 -8.42 13.02
CA LYS A 301 -1.56 -7.63 14.11
C LYS A 301 -2.21 -6.33 13.62
N GLY A 302 -1.57 -5.62 12.69
CA GLY A 302 -2.12 -4.40 12.09
C GLY A 302 -3.40 -4.66 11.29
N VAL A 303 -3.41 -5.74 10.49
CA VAL A 303 -4.60 -6.20 9.75
C VAL A 303 -5.73 -6.57 10.71
N LYS A 304 -5.43 -7.31 11.78
CA LYS A 304 -6.40 -7.66 12.83
C LYS A 304 -6.99 -6.41 13.46
N LYS A 305 -6.16 -5.45 13.86
CA LYS A 305 -6.59 -4.17 14.46
C LYS A 305 -7.53 -3.41 13.53
N TYR A 306 -7.20 -3.34 12.24
CA TYR A 306 -8.09 -2.73 11.25
C TYR A 306 -9.41 -3.48 11.13
N LYS A 307 -9.38 -4.82 11.07
CA LYS A 307 -10.58 -5.65 11.00
C LYS A 307 -11.49 -5.44 12.21
N ASP A 308 -10.92 -5.46 13.41
CA ASP A 308 -11.67 -5.22 14.65
C ASP A 308 -12.35 -3.84 14.66
N GLN A 309 -11.68 -2.80 14.12
CA GLN A 309 -12.24 -1.45 13.99
C GLN A 309 -13.38 -1.37 12.97
N VAL A 310 -13.31 -2.12 11.87
CA VAL A 310 -14.35 -2.15 10.84
C VAL A 310 -15.57 -2.94 11.30
N GLU A 311 -15.35 -4.05 12.01
CA GLU A 311 -16.42 -4.94 12.47
C GLU A 311 -17.08 -4.47 13.77
N ASN A 312 -16.37 -3.72 14.60
CA ASN A 312 -16.87 -3.18 15.86
C ASN A 312 -16.68 -1.65 15.90
N PRO A 313 -17.38 -0.89 15.04
CA PRO A 313 -17.27 0.55 15.03
C PRO A 313 -17.71 1.12 16.38
N GLN A 314 -16.81 1.83 17.07
CA GLN A 314 -17.19 2.59 18.25
C GLN A 314 -18.20 3.69 17.83
N PRO A 315 -19.20 4.01 18.66
CA PRO A 315 -20.06 5.16 18.41
C PRO A 315 -19.16 6.39 18.22
N ALA A 316 -19.44 7.22 17.21
CA ALA A 316 -18.74 8.47 17.05
C ALA A 316 -18.83 9.24 18.38
N SER A 317 -17.69 9.55 19.00
CA SER A 317 -17.67 10.46 20.13
C SER A 317 -18.33 11.75 19.67
N VAL A 318 -19.45 12.11 20.29
CA VAL A 318 -20.12 13.39 20.05
C VAL A 318 -19.08 14.47 20.33
N GLU A 319 -18.60 15.14 19.27
CA GLU A 319 -17.80 16.34 19.45
C GLU A 319 -18.63 17.31 20.29
N PRO A 320 -18.09 17.88 21.38
CA PRO A 320 -18.81 18.88 22.13
C PRO A 320 -19.18 20.00 21.17
N SER A 321 -20.49 20.32 21.13
CA SER A 321 -21.02 21.40 20.30
C SER A 321 -20.17 22.64 20.48
N VAL A 322 -19.59 23.13 19.39
CA VAL A 322 -18.88 24.40 19.35
C VAL A 322 -19.84 25.47 19.87
N SER A 323 -19.62 25.94 21.11
CA SER A 323 -20.35 27.07 21.65
C SER A 323 -19.92 28.30 20.85
N THR A 324 -20.81 28.79 19.99
CA THR A 324 -20.64 30.04 19.28
C THR A 324 -20.45 31.14 20.31
N ILE A 325 -19.24 31.68 20.42
CA ILE A 325 -18.99 32.90 21.18
C ILE A 325 -19.58 34.04 20.34
N THR A 326 -20.78 34.48 20.69
CA THR A 326 -21.29 35.79 20.28
C THR A 326 -20.43 36.86 20.93
N LYS A 327 -19.69 37.60 20.11
CA LYS A 327 -19.25 38.95 20.45
C LYS A 327 -20.39 39.93 20.25
#